data_AF-A0A183PDM3-F1
#
_entry.id   AF-A0A183PDM3-F1
#
_cell.length_a   1.000
_cell.length_b   1.000
_cell.length_c   1.000
_cell.angle_alpha   90.00
_cell.angle_beta   90.00
_cell.angle_gamma   90.00
#
_symmetry.space_group_name_H-M   'P 1'
#
loop_
_entity.id
_entity.type
_entity.pdbx_description
1 polymer ?
#
loop_
_entity_poly.entity_id
_entity_poly.type
_entity_poly.pdbx_seq_one_letter_code
_entity_poly.pdbx_strand_id
1 'polypeptide(L)'
;MGHALVQHVSKHTCFGANQGSTLLDLVITHDTEDIVDLNILPPLVNSNHAVLSFTFRTMDMLYDHFTLRPNVWKANISAIQECAAKTDLFVDTNLSVEESWSVFKGKFSFVTSSSIPYLVPRRPNNSPPWITKTVRKLLRKRKKHWNMFISTGLEQYTSSYCKIKNACRALISKTRRSYEKQLVRDPRYSSKRLFSYIKRRTQRSDGIPSLMIQENPLILAENDIEKAEALSKYFSYVFSVGNEEQPTTHYDRGG
;
A
#
# COMPACT_ATOMS: atom_id res chain seq x y z
N MET A 1 -39.01 -16.46 12.02
CA MET A 1 -38.19 -16.75 13.22
C MET A 1 -37.20 -15.60 13.37
N GLY A 2 -37.13 -14.96 14.54
CA GLY A 2 -36.22 -13.82 14.74
C GLY A 2 -34.78 -14.31 14.63
N HIS A 3 -33.99 -13.71 13.73
CA HIS A 3 -32.56 -13.96 13.68
C HIS A 3 -31.94 -13.38 14.96
N ALA A 4 -31.48 -14.25 15.85
CA ALA A 4 -30.77 -13.84 17.05
C ALA A 4 -29.35 -13.44 16.67
N LEU A 5 -28.90 -12.29 17.17
CA LEU A 5 -27.52 -11.85 16.99
C LEU A 5 -26.56 -12.77 17.77
N VAL A 6 -25.46 -13.16 17.14
CA VAL A 6 -24.44 -14.04 17.71
C VAL A 6 -23.25 -13.21 18.16
N GLN A 7 -22.90 -13.27 19.45
CA GLN A 7 -21.68 -12.69 20.00
C GLN A 7 -20.52 -13.70 19.96
N HIS A 8 -19.44 -13.36 19.28
CA HIS A 8 -18.28 -14.24 19.08
C HIS A 8 -17.20 -14.11 20.16
N VAL A 9 -17.11 -12.95 20.80
CA VAL A 9 -16.08 -12.68 21.82
C VAL A 9 -16.61 -12.99 23.21
N SER A 10 -16.01 -13.97 23.89
CA SER A 10 -16.40 -14.36 25.27
C SER A 10 -15.31 -14.14 26.32
N LYS A 11 -14.07 -13.85 25.90
CA LYS A 11 -12.92 -13.64 26.78
C LYS A 11 -12.67 -12.15 27.00
N HIS A 12 -12.08 -11.80 28.14
CA HIS A 12 -11.71 -10.41 28.44
C HIS A 12 -10.86 -9.79 27.33
N THR A 13 -11.21 -8.56 26.97
CA THR A 13 -10.59 -7.79 25.91
C THR A 13 -9.90 -6.54 26.42
N CYS A 14 -10.26 -6.03 27.61
CA CYS A 14 -9.58 -4.94 28.27
C CYS A 14 -8.82 -5.45 29.51
N PHE A 15 -7.54 -5.08 29.62
CA PHE A 15 -6.64 -5.51 30.70
C PHE A 15 -6.07 -4.28 31.41
N GLY A 16 -6.73 -3.84 32.48
CA GLY A 16 -6.29 -2.73 33.32
C GLY A 16 -5.30 -3.21 34.39
N ALA A 17 -4.28 -2.39 34.67
CA ALA A 17 -3.33 -2.68 35.77
C ALA A 17 -4.00 -2.68 37.15
N ASN A 18 -5.09 -1.91 37.32
CA ASN A 18 -5.73 -1.65 38.62
C ASN A 18 -7.23 -1.98 38.68
N GLN A 19 -7.87 -2.36 37.56
CA GLN A 19 -9.34 -2.55 37.48
C GLN A 19 -9.75 -3.99 37.12
N GLY A 20 -8.80 -4.93 37.07
CA GLY A 20 -9.06 -6.28 36.59
C GLY A 20 -9.21 -6.35 35.06
N SER A 21 -9.51 -7.54 34.56
CA SER A 21 -9.74 -7.79 33.14
C SER A 21 -11.24 -7.77 32.84
N THR A 22 -11.68 -6.99 31.84
CA THR A 22 -13.09 -6.82 31.46
C THR A 22 -13.34 -7.17 30.00
N LEU A 23 -14.58 -7.55 29.69
CA LEU A 23 -15.05 -7.76 28.31
C LEU A 23 -15.77 -6.49 27.85
N LEU A 24 -15.14 -5.71 26.97
CA LEU A 24 -15.68 -4.45 26.44
C LEU A 24 -15.75 -4.43 24.91
N ASP A 25 -14.79 -5.08 24.26
CA ASP A 25 -14.76 -5.19 22.79
C ASP A 25 -15.50 -6.45 22.35
N LEU A 26 -16.60 -6.27 21.58
CA LEU A 26 -17.48 -7.34 21.10
C LEU A 26 -17.43 -7.46 19.58
N VAL A 27 -17.67 -8.67 19.07
CA VAL A 27 -17.93 -8.94 17.64
C VAL A 27 -19.27 -9.65 17.57
N ILE A 28 -20.22 -9.02 16.89
CA ILE A 28 -21.62 -9.48 16.82
C ILE A 28 -22.00 -9.62 15.35
N THR A 29 -22.51 -10.79 14.96
CA THR A 29 -22.96 -11.06 13.58
C THR A 29 -24.30 -11.82 13.57
N HIS A 30 -24.79 -12.15 12.38
CA HIS A 30 -26.07 -12.83 12.18
C HIS A 30 -25.96 -14.36 12.26
N ASP A 31 -24.81 -14.91 11.86
CA ASP A 31 -24.54 -16.35 11.88
C ASP A 31 -23.23 -16.64 12.66
N THR A 32 -23.19 -17.79 13.33
CA THR A 32 -21.98 -18.36 13.94
C THR A 32 -20.87 -18.61 12.92
N GLU A 33 -21.21 -18.85 11.65
CA GLU A 33 -20.25 -19.18 10.59
C GLU A 33 -19.59 -17.96 9.92
N ASP A 34 -20.08 -16.75 10.22
CA ASP A 34 -19.57 -15.50 9.65
C ASP A 34 -18.14 -15.20 10.06
N ILE A 35 -17.72 -15.67 11.23
CA ILE A 35 -16.42 -15.36 11.83
C ILE A 35 -15.60 -16.63 11.98
N VAL A 36 -14.39 -16.62 11.42
CA VAL A 36 -13.41 -17.70 11.53
C VAL A 36 -12.12 -17.15 12.15
N ASP A 37 -11.34 -18.00 12.83
CA ASP A 37 -10.02 -17.67 13.38
C ASP A 37 -10.00 -16.45 14.33
N LEU A 38 -10.97 -16.34 15.25
CA LEU A 38 -10.97 -15.29 16.26
C LEU A 38 -9.77 -15.43 17.22
N ASN A 39 -8.88 -14.44 17.18
CA ASN A 39 -7.65 -14.38 17.97
C ASN A 39 -7.60 -13.09 18.80
N ILE A 40 -7.24 -13.23 20.08
CA ILE A 40 -6.98 -12.12 21.00
C ILE A 40 -5.49 -11.86 21.07
N LEU A 41 -5.04 -10.85 20.33
CA LEU A 41 -3.64 -10.46 20.21
C LEU A 41 -3.25 -9.42 21.27
N PRO A 42 -1.94 -9.29 21.58
CA PRO A 42 -1.47 -8.33 22.55
C PRO A 42 -1.87 -6.89 22.19
N PRO A 43 -2.21 -6.03 23.17
CA PRO A 43 -2.56 -4.64 22.96
C PRO A 43 -1.58 -3.85 22.07
N LEU A 44 -2.13 -2.92 21.28
CA LEU A 44 -1.33 -1.96 20.52
C LEU A 44 -0.76 -0.89 21.45
N VAL A 45 0.57 -0.80 21.45
CA VAL A 45 1.31 0.31 22.10
C VAL A 45 0.90 0.49 23.56
N ASN A 46 0.13 1.55 23.88
CA ASN A 46 -0.27 1.95 25.22
C ASN A 46 -1.71 1.55 25.56
N SER A 47 -2.43 0.91 24.63
CA SER A 47 -3.77 0.44 24.89
C SER A 47 -3.78 -0.63 25.99
N ASN A 48 -4.83 -0.59 26.80
CA ASN A 48 -5.30 -1.66 27.68
C ASN A 48 -6.24 -2.62 26.93
N HIS A 49 -6.79 -2.23 25.78
CA HIS A 49 -7.56 -3.09 24.89
C HIS A 49 -6.64 -4.01 24.08
N ALA A 50 -6.95 -5.31 24.13
CA ALA A 50 -6.35 -6.33 23.29
C ALA A 50 -6.86 -6.19 21.85
N VAL A 51 -6.07 -6.68 20.91
CA VAL A 51 -6.42 -6.61 19.50
C VAL A 51 -7.22 -7.84 19.13
N LEU A 52 -8.44 -7.66 18.66
CA LEU A 52 -9.22 -8.73 18.04
C LEU A 52 -8.81 -8.87 16.57
N SER A 53 -8.41 -10.08 16.19
CA SER A 53 -8.08 -10.44 14.81
C SER A 53 -8.93 -11.63 14.43
N PHE A 54 -9.72 -11.50 13.37
CA PHE A 54 -10.60 -12.56 12.89
C PHE A 54 -10.77 -12.44 11.38
N THR A 55 -11.22 -13.52 10.76
CA THR A 55 -11.53 -13.60 9.33
C THR A 55 -13.04 -13.58 9.18
N PHE A 56 -13.58 -12.60 8.46
CA PHE A 56 -15.01 -12.56 8.14
C PHE A 56 -15.26 -13.33 6.85
N ARG A 57 -16.19 -14.29 6.87
CA ARG A 57 -16.57 -15.10 5.72
C ARG A 57 -17.54 -14.31 4.85
N THR A 58 -17.02 -13.71 3.79
CA THR A 58 -17.84 -13.18 2.70
C THR A 58 -17.99 -14.23 1.62
N MET A 59 -19.22 -14.45 1.14
CA MET A 59 -19.41 -15.08 -0.17
C MET A 59 -18.85 -14.12 -1.22
N ASP A 60 -17.89 -14.58 -2.01
CA ASP A 60 -17.38 -13.94 -3.23
C ASP A 60 -16.68 -12.58 -3.08
N MET A 61 -15.66 -12.49 -2.20
CA MET A 61 -14.59 -11.51 -2.44
C MET A 61 -13.74 -12.02 -3.61
N LEU A 62 -14.01 -11.50 -4.82
CA LEU A 62 -13.05 -11.55 -5.91
C LEU A 62 -11.80 -10.79 -5.42
N TYR A 63 -10.80 -11.53 -4.95
CA TYR A 63 -9.48 -10.96 -4.72
C TYR A 63 -9.05 -10.31 -6.02
N ASP A 64 -8.71 -9.03 -5.98
CA ASP A 64 -8.07 -8.33 -7.08
C ASP A 64 -6.89 -9.20 -7.52
N HIS A 65 -7.07 -9.89 -8.65
CA HIS A 65 -6.09 -10.85 -9.12
C HIS A 65 -4.83 -10.04 -9.34
N PHE A 66 -3.76 -10.36 -8.60
CA PHE A 66 -2.46 -9.74 -8.81
C PHE A 66 -2.15 -9.80 -10.31
N THR A 67 -2.22 -8.65 -10.97
CA THR A 67 -1.94 -8.57 -12.40
C THR A 67 -0.47 -8.94 -12.59
N LEU A 68 -0.23 -10.09 -13.21
CA LEU A 68 1.11 -10.51 -13.59
C LEU A 68 1.69 -9.41 -14.50
N ARG A 69 2.86 -8.88 -14.13
CA ARG A 69 3.51 -7.82 -14.91
C ARG A 69 4.65 -8.42 -15.73
N PRO A 70 4.72 -8.20 -17.06
CA PRO A 70 5.85 -8.68 -17.86
C PRO A 70 7.18 -8.11 -17.34
N ASN A 71 8.21 -8.95 -17.21
CA ASN A 71 9.54 -8.50 -16.82
C ASN A 71 10.39 -8.17 -18.06
N VAL A 72 10.15 -6.98 -18.61
CA VAL A 72 10.84 -6.49 -19.82
C VAL A 72 12.37 -6.51 -19.70
N TRP A 73 12.91 -6.35 -18.49
CA TRP A 73 14.36 -6.37 -18.23
C TRP A 73 15.00 -7.76 -18.37
N LYS A 74 14.20 -8.82 -18.41
CA LYS A 74 14.64 -10.19 -18.64
C LYS A 74 14.14 -10.76 -19.97
N ALA A 75 13.67 -9.90 -20.86
CA ALA A 75 13.20 -10.31 -22.17
C ALA A 75 14.35 -10.95 -22.97
N ASN A 76 14.07 -12.09 -23.63
CA ASN A 76 14.96 -12.64 -24.62
C ASN A 76 14.77 -11.89 -25.94
N ILE A 77 15.55 -10.81 -26.13
CA ILE A 77 15.43 -9.94 -27.30
C ILE A 77 15.69 -10.70 -28.61
N SER A 78 16.64 -11.64 -28.62
CA SER A 78 16.93 -12.44 -29.81
C SER A 78 15.75 -13.32 -30.24
N ALA A 79 15.07 -13.95 -29.27
CA ALA A 79 13.86 -14.73 -29.56
C ALA A 79 12.69 -13.86 -30.04
N ILE A 80 12.55 -12.65 -29.47
CA ILE A 80 11.55 -11.66 -29.93
C ILE A 80 11.83 -11.27 -31.38
N GLN A 81 13.08 -10.99 -31.73
CA GLN A 81 13.47 -10.61 -33.10
C GLN A 81 13.21 -11.75 -34.10
N GLU A 82 13.53 -12.99 -33.75
CA GLU A 82 13.26 -14.15 -34.59
C GLU A 82 11.75 -14.38 -34.79
N CYS A 83 10.96 -14.23 -33.73
CA CYS A 83 9.51 -14.37 -33.80
C CYS A 83 8.86 -13.22 -34.60
N ALA A 84 9.35 -11.99 -34.42
CA ALA A 84 8.93 -10.82 -35.18
C ALA A 84 9.22 -10.99 -36.68
N ALA A 85 10.38 -11.52 -37.04
CA ALA A 85 10.74 -11.75 -38.44
C ALA A 85 9.83 -12.78 -39.15
N LYS A 86 9.21 -13.70 -38.38
CA LYS A 86 8.27 -14.72 -38.88
C LYS A 86 6.81 -14.27 -38.85
N THR A 87 6.51 -13.14 -38.21
CA THR A 87 5.15 -12.67 -37.98
C THR A 87 4.87 -11.47 -38.85
N ASP A 88 3.75 -11.47 -39.58
CA ASP A 88 3.30 -10.27 -40.28
C ASP A 88 2.79 -9.23 -39.28
N LEU A 89 3.56 -8.15 -39.10
CA LEU A 89 3.25 -7.03 -38.21
C LEU A 89 2.45 -5.91 -38.89
N PHE A 90 2.03 -6.09 -40.15
CA PHE A 90 1.23 -5.10 -40.86
C PHE A 90 -0.09 -4.81 -40.14
N VAL A 91 -0.45 -3.53 -40.02
CA VAL A 91 -1.73 -3.10 -39.46
C VAL A 91 -2.41 -2.26 -40.50
N ASP A 92 -3.65 -2.61 -40.84
CA ASP A 92 -4.44 -1.85 -41.81
C ASP A 92 -4.72 -0.44 -41.26
N THR A 93 -4.37 0.57 -42.06
CA THR A 93 -4.58 1.98 -41.76
C THR A 93 -5.98 2.47 -42.11
N ASN A 94 -6.80 1.62 -42.76
CA ASN A 94 -8.19 1.95 -43.08
C ASN A 94 -9.14 1.72 -41.89
N LEU A 95 -8.66 1.15 -40.79
CA LEU A 95 -9.42 0.95 -39.55
C LEU A 95 -9.41 2.21 -38.68
N SER A 96 -10.33 2.27 -37.70
CA SER A 96 -10.27 3.30 -36.68
C SER A 96 -8.98 3.17 -35.84
N VAL A 97 -8.55 4.27 -35.21
CA VAL A 97 -7.31 4.30 -34.41
C VAL A 97 -7.34 3.24 -33.30
N GLU A 98 -8.48 3.06 -32.66
CA GLU A 98 -8.72 2.10 -31.57
C GLU A 98 -8.66 0.65 -32.06
N GLU A 99 -9.18 0.38 -33.25
CA GLU A 99 -9.14 -0.94 -33.89
C GLU A 99 -7.73 -1.28 -34.36
N SER A 100 -7.06 -0.37 -35.08
CA SER A 100 -5.65 -0.52 -35.47
C SER A 100 -4.76 -0.74 -34.25
N TRP A 101 -4.98 0.02 -33.17
CA TRP A 101 -4.25 -0.15 -31.92
C TRP A 101 -4.52 -1.51 -31.26
N SER A 102 -5.75 -2.00 -31.32
CA SER A 102 -6.11 -3.30 -30.74
C SER A 102 -5.48 -4.46 -31.52
N VAL A 103 -5.47 -4.38 -32.85
CA VAL A 103 -4.77 -5.34 -33.72
C VAL A 103 -3.26 -5.32 -33.46
N PHE A 104 -2.65 -4.14 -33.40
CA PHE A 104 -1.24 -4.00 -33.08
C PHE A 104 -0.89 -4.61 -31.71
N LYS A 105 -1.64 -4.28 -30.66
CA LYS A 105 -1.45 -4.84 -29.31
C LYS A 105 -1.54 -6.37 -29.33
N GLY A 106 -2.48 -6.94 -30.08
CA GLY A 106 -2.62 -8.38 -30.24
C GLY A 106 -1.37 -9.01 -30.85
N LYS A 107 -0.89 -8.46 -31.96
CA LYS A 107 0.33 -8.93 -32.66
C LYS A 107 1.58 -8.76 -31.79
N PHE A 108 1.74 -7.62 -31.12
CA PHE A 108 2.84 -7.35 -30.20
C PHE A 108 2.84 -8.32 -29.01
N SER A 109 1.68 -8.56 -28.40
CA SER A 109 1.53 -9.52 -27.30
C SER A 109 1.88 -10.94 -27.75
N PHE A 110 1.46 -11.34 -28.96
CA PHE A 110 1.80 -12.64 -29.53
C PHE A 110 3.33 -12.83 -29.64
N VAL A 111 4.04 -11.87 -30.23
CA VAL A 111 5.49 -11.93 -30.41
C VAL A 111 6.26 -11.91 -29.08
N THR A 112 5.75 -11.18 -28.09
CA THR A 112 6.47 -10.93 -26.83
C THR A 112 6.13 -11.91 -25.71
N SER A 113 4.93 -12.48 -25.69
CA SER A 113 4.41 -13.28 -24.56
C SER A 113 5.25 -14.52 -24.22
N SER A 114 5.82 -15.18 -25.24
CA SER A 114 6.66 -16.38 -25.07
C SER A 114 8.08 -16.05 -24.61
N SER A 115 8.54 -14.83 -24.86
CA SER A 115 9.94 -14.41 -24.69
C SER A 115 10.16 -13.43 -23.54
N ILE A 116 9.09 -12.88 -22.97
CA ILE A 116 9.12 -12.03 -21.78
C ILE A 116 8.57 -12.83 -20.59
N PRO A 117 9.41 -13.21 -19.62
CA PRO A 117 8.92 -13.89 -18.43
C PRO A 117 8.05 -12.94 -17.60
N TYR A 118 6.96 -13.46 -17.04
CA TYR A 118 6.12 -12.70 -16.11
C TYR A 118 6.79 -12.54 -14.75
N LEU A 119 6.77 -11.33 -14.21
CA LEU A 119 7.15 -11.03 -12.84
C LEU A 119 5.99 -11.41 -11.94
N VAL A 120 6.19 -12.43 -11.10
CA VAL A 120 5.34 -12.66 -9.93
C VAL A 120 5.64 -11.53 -8.94
N PRO A 121 4.69 -10.63 -8.64
CA PRO A 121 4.93 -9.55 -7.69
C PRO A 121 5.38 -10.16 -6.36
N ARG A 122 6.63 -9.94 -5.97
CA ARG A 122 7.06 -10.28 -4.61
C ARG A 122 6.25 -9.40 -3.68
N ARG A 123 5.58 -10.02 -2.69
CA ARG A 123 4.90 -9.26 -1.63
C ARG A 123 5.85 -8.19 -1.13
N PRO A 124 5.49 -6.89 -1.22
CA PRO A 124 6.37 -5.83 -0.78
C PRO A 124 6.72 -6.10 0.68
N ASN A 125 8.00 -5.97 1.02
CA ASN A 125 8.41 -6.09 2.40
C ASN A 125 7.90 -4.86 3.16
N ASN A 126 6.67 -4.96 3.67
CA ASN A 126 6.00 -3.90 4.43
C ASN A 126 6.58 -3.75 5.84
N SER A 127 7.62 -4.52 6.21
CA SER A 127 8.30 -4.33 7.48
C SER A 127 9.06 -3.00 7.45
N PRO A 128 8.83 -2.11 8.42
CA PRO A 128 9.62 -0.90 8.53
C PRO A 128 11.12 -1.22 8.70
N PRO A 129 12.02 -0.39 8.15
CA PRO A 129 13.46 -0.69 8.14
C PRO A 129 14.09 -0.75 9.53
N TRP A 130 13.48 -0.13 10.54
CA TRP A 130 13.93 -0.20 11.94
C TRP A 130 13.50 -1.48 12.68
N ILE A 131 12.71 -2.37 12.05
CA ILE A 131 12.36 -3.69 12.60
C ILE A 131 13.44 -4.70 12.25
N THR A 132 14.52 -4.65 13.04
CA THR A 132 15.66 -5.56 12.92
C THR A 132 15.35 -6.98 13.41
N LYS A 133 16.26 -7.92 13.18
CA LYS A 133 16.15 -9.31 13.71
C LYS A 133 16.00 -9.33 15.24
N THR A 134 16.66 -8.43 15.95
CA THR A 134 16.59 -8.33 17.41
C THR A 134 15.21 -7.85 17.88
N VAL A 135 14.66 -6.83 17.23
CA VAL A 135 13.27 -6.38 17.48
C VAL A 135 12.29 -7.52 17.23
N ARG A 136 12.44 -8.25 16.11
CA ARG A 136 11.57 -9.38 15.77
C ARG A 136 11.63 -10.51 16.81
N LYS A 137 12.82 -10.84 17.32
CA LYS A 137 12.99 -11.83 18.40
C LYS A 137 12.23 -11.40 19.66
N LEU A 138 12.32 -10.12 20.03
CA LEU A 138 11.65 -9.60 21.21
C LEU A 138 10.12 -9.53 21.04
N LEU A 139 9.63 -9.17 19.85
CA LEU A 139 8.20 -9.22 19.52
C LEU A 139 7.63 -10.65 19.60
N ARG A 140 8.38 -11.66 19.13
CA ARG A 140 8.00 -13.07 19.30
C ARG A 140 7.96 -13.49 20.77
N LYS A 141 8.95 -13.06 21.58
CA LYS A 141 8.96 -13.31 23.02
C LYS A 141 7.75 -12.67 23.70
N ARG A 142 7.41 -11.43 23.32
CA ARG A 142 6.22 -10.71 23.80
C ARG A 142 4.94 -11.49 23.49
N LYS A 143 4.77 -11.95 22.24
CA LYS A 143 3.60 -12.76 21.84
C LYS A 143 3.53 -14.08 22.62
N LYS A 144 4.65 -14.76 22.83
CA LYS A 144 4.69 -16.01 23.63
C LYS A 144 4.20 -15.79 25.06
N HIS A 145 4.68 -14.73 25.74
CA HIS A 145 4.28 -14.46 27.13
C HIS A 145 2.83 -13.96 27.21
N TRP A 146 2.36 -13.22 26.21
CA TRP A 146 0.95 -12.86 26.10
C TRP A 146 0.06 -14.09 25.99
N ASN A 147 0.39 -15.02 25.09
CA ASN A 147 -0.39 -16.25 24.93
C ASN A 147 -0.43 -17.05 26.23
N MET A 148 0.70 -17.13 26.94
CA MET A 148 0.77 -17.80 28.24
C MET A 148 -0.06 -17.09 29.32
N PHE A 149 -0.03 -15.75 29.34
CA PHE A 149 -0.86 -14.93 30.23
C PHE A 149 -2.36 -15.19 29.97
N ILE A 150 -2.80 -15.15 28.71
CA ILE A 150 -4.20 -15.40 28.34
C ILE A 150 -4.64 -16.84 28.64
N SER A 151 -3.74 -17.83 28.52
CA SER A 151 -4.10 -19.23 28.76
C SER A 151 -4.07 -19.63 30.24
N THR A 152 -3.21 -19.01 31.06
CA THR A 152 -3.00 -19.44 32.46
C THR A 152 -3.56 -18.46 33.49
N GLY A 153 -3.71 -17.17 33.15
CA GLY A 153 -4.13 -16.13 34.10
C GLY A 153 -3.14 -15.84 35.23
N LEU A 154 -1.96 -16.46 35.25
CA LEU A 154 -1.01 -16.33 36.37
C LEU A 154 -0.25 -15.00 36.34
N GLU A 155 -0.14 -14.37 37.50
CA GLU A 155 0.48 -13.05 37.69
C GLU A 155 1.96 -12.99 37.24
N GLN A 156 2.69 -14.11 37.42
CA GLN A 156 4.07 -14.23 36.94
C GLN A 156 4.23 -13.95 35.44
N TYR A 157 3.24 -14.35 34.62
CA TYR A 157 3.26 -14.11 33.18
C TYR A 157 2.83 -12.69 32.84
N THR A 158 1.95 -12.07 33.62
CA THR A 158 1.59 -10.66 33.52
C THR A 158 2.81 -9.76 33.74
N SER A 159 3.53 -9.96 34.86
CA SER A 159 4.73 -9.17 35.18
C SER A 159 5.83 -9.36 34.11
N SER A 160 6.06 -10.59 33.69
CA SER A 160 7.01 -10.91 32.61
C SER A 160 6.61 -10.28 31.28
N TYR A 161 5.33 -10.32 30.92
CA TYR A 161 4.79 -9.67 29.72
C TYR A 161 4.99 -8.16 29.77
N CYS A 162 4.67 -7.50 30.89
CA CYS A 162 4.86 -6.05 31.08
C CYS A 162 6.33 -5.64 30.91
N LYS A 163 7.27 -6.38 31.52
CA LYS A 163 8.72 -6.15 31.35
C LYS A 163 9.14 -6.25 29.88
N ILE A 164 8.68 -7.30 29.17
CA ILE A 164 9.00 -7.50 27.75
C ILE A 164 8.34 -6.44 26.86
N LYS A 165 7.10 -6.02 27.16
CA LYS A 165 6.38 -4.95 26.47
C LYS A 165 7.18 -3.64 26.54
N ASN A 166 7.65 -3.27 27.72
CA ASN A 166 8.44 -2.06 27.92
C ASN A 166 9.80 -2.14 27.21
N ALA A 167 10.48 -3.30 27.29
CA ALA A 167 11.72 -3.54 26.56
C ALA A 167 11.52 -3.44 25.03
N CYS A 168 10.43 -4.01 24.49
CA CYS A 168 10.04 -3.88 23.08
C CYS A 168 9.90 -2.42 22.68
N ARG A 169 9.17 -1.63 23.47
CA ARG A 169 8.95 -0.20 23.21
C ARG A 169 10.25 0.58 23.19
N ALA A 170 11.11 0.36 24.18
CA ALA A 170 12.42 1.01 24.26
C ALA A 170 13.30 0.65 23.06
N LEU A 171 13.35 -0.64 22.69
CA LEU A 171 14.16 -1.11 21.57
C LEU A 171 13.67 -0.58 20.22
N ILE A 172 12.37 -0.62 19.94
CA ILE A 172 11.78 -0.07 18.71
C ILE A 172 12.06 1.43 18.61
N SER A 173 11.90 2.16 19.72
CA SER A 173 12.18 3.61 19.76
C SER A 173 13.67 3.90 19.54
N LYS A 174 14.57 3.05 20.03
CA LYS A 174 16.02 3.17 19.84
C LYS A 174 16.41 2.87 18.39
N THR A 175 15.95 1.75 17.82
CA THR A 175 16.29 1.37 16.44
C THR A 175 15.72 2.36 15.43
N ARG A 176 14.51 2.86 15.67
CA ARG A 176 13.90 3.92 14.85
C ARG A 176 14.70 5.22 14.89
N ARG A 177 15.05 5.72 16.09
CA ARG A 177 15.87 6.93 16.21
C ARG A 177 17.25 6.77 15.55
N SER A 178 17.87 5.60 15.66
CA SER A 178 19.13 5.31 14.96
C SER A 178 18.96 5.39 13.45
N TYR A 179 17.90 4.78 12.92
CA TYR A 179 17.57 4.84 11.49
C TYR A 179 17.32 6.28 11.01
N GLU A 180 16.53 7.05 11.75
CA GLU A 180 16.24 8.45 11.43
C GLU A 180 17.50 9.32 11.46
N LYS A 181 18.39 9.14 12.45
CA LYS A 181 19.69 9.81 12.50
C LYS A 181 20.56 9.49 11.28
N GLN A 182 20.62 8.22 10.87
CA GLN A 182 21.35 7.83 9.66
C GLN A 182 20.75 8.44 8.40
N LEU A 183 19.43 8.63 8.36
CA LEU A 183 18.75 9.22 7.22
C LEU A 183 19.12 10.69 7.01
N VAL A 184 19.27 11.44 8.11
CA VAL A 184 19.57 12.88 8.10
C VAL A 184 21.06 13.19 7.96
N ARG A 185 21.95 12.25 8.33
CA ARG A 185 23.40 12.49 8.41
C ARG A 185 24.05 12.86 7.07
N ASP A 186 23.56 12.36 5.94
CA ASP A 186 24.06 12.76 4.62
C ASP A 186 22.95 12.87 3.56
N PRO A 187 22.35 14.06 3.42
CA PRO A 187 21.26 14.30 2.46
C PRO A 187 21.66 14.08 1.00
N ARG A 188 22.96 14.23 0.67
CA ARG A 188 23.43 14.11 -0.72
C ARG A 188 23.39 12.66 -1.20
N TYR A 189 23.64 11.71 -0.32
CA TYR A 189 23.56 10.27 -0.63
C TYR A 189 22.23 9.62 -0.22
N SER A 190 21.42 10.28 0.61
CA SER A 190 20.16 9.73 1.15
C SER A 190 18.87 10.40 0.68
N SER A 191 18.92 11.44 -0.18
CA SER A 191 17.76 12.26 -0.59
C SER A 191 16.51 11.43 -0.95
N LYS A 192 16.63 10.46 -1.87
CA LYS A 192 15.51 9.58 -2.25
C LYS A 192 14.91 8.82 -1.06
N ARG A 193 15.75 8.31 -0.14
CA ARG A 193 15.29 7.58 1.05
C ARG A 193 14.62 8.52 2.05
N LEU A 194 15.12 9.74 2.20
CA LEU A 194 14.54 10.77 3.05
C LEU A 194 13.18 11.20 2.53
N PHE A 195 13.07 11.57 1.25
CA PHE A 195 11.79 11.91 0.63
C PHE A 195 10.79 10.75 0.70
N SER A 196 11.24 9.51 0.43
CA SER A 196 10.38 8.32 0.58
C SER A 196 9.89 8.11 2.02
N TYR A 197 10.73 8.41 3.02
CA TYR A 197 10.36 8.32 4.43
C TYR A 197 9.34 9.40 4.81
N ILE A 198 9.58 10.65 4.42
CA ILE A 198 8.68 11.79 4.66
C ILE A 198 7.34 11.52 4.01
N LYS A 199 7.33 11.17 2.72
CA LYS A 199 6.14 10.84 1.93
C LYS A 199 5.26 9.81 2.62
N ARG A 200 5.87 8.71 3.12
CA ARG A 200 5.16 7.66 3.88
C ARG A 200 4.56 8.15 5.20
N ARG A 201 5.15 9.18 5.82
CA ARG A 201 4.74 9.72 7.12
C ARG A 201 3.71 10.84 7.00
N THR A 202 3.74 11.61 5.90
CA THR A 202 2.85 12.75 5.71
C THR A 202 1.48 12.38 5.14
N GLN A 203 1.26 11.12 4.73
CA GLN A 203 -0.02 10.62 4.16
C GLN A 203 -0.64 11.56 3.12
N ARG A 204 0.19 12.29 2.35
CA ARG A 204 -0.32 13.11 1.26
C ARG A 204 -0.71 12.17 0.13
N SER A 205 -1.94 12.28 -0.36
CA SER A 205 -2.32 11.65 -1.62
C SER A 205 -1.46 12.26 -2.72
N ASP A 206 -0.86 11.40 -3.54
CA ASP A 206 -0.01 11.80 -4.66
C ASP A 206 -0.82 12.23 -5.88
N GLY A 207 -2.13 12.48 -5.72
CA GLY A 207 -2.96 12.95 -6.80
C GLY A 207 -2.39 14.27 -7.31
N ILE A 208 -2.32 14.42 -8.63
CA ILE A 208 -2.07 15.73 -9.24
C ILE A 208 -3.11 16.67 -8.63
N PRO A 209 -2.69 17.76 -7.95
CA PRO A 209 -3.61 18.76 -7.43
C PRO A 209 -4.52 19.26 -8.55
N SER A 210 -5.71 19.73 -8.21
CA SER A 210 -6.63 20.22 -9.22
C SER A 210 -5.97 21.30 -10.09
N LEU A 211 -6.11 21.17 -11.41
CA LEU A 211 -5.50 22.10 -12.36
C LEU A 211 -6.48 23.22 -12.65
N MET A 212 -5.99 24.47 -12.76
CA MET A 212 -6.82 25.57 -13.24
C MET A 212 -6.95 25.42 -14.76
N ILE A 213 -8.20 25.26 -15.24
CA ILE A 213 -8.48 25.01 -16.67
C ILE A 213 -8.37 26.32 -17.49
N GLN A 214 -8.27 27.48 -16.82
CA GLN A 214 -8.18 28.81 -17.44
C GLN A 214 -7.62 29.83 -16.44
N GLU A 215 -7.40 31.08 -16.86
CA GLU A 215 -7.07 32.21 -15.94
C GLU A 215 -8.18 32.51 -14.92
N ASN A 216 -9.32 31.83 -14.99
CA ASN A 216 -10.39 31.94 -14.01
C ASN A 216 -10.15 30.96 -12.84
N PRO A 217 -9.86 31.45 -11.62
CA PRO A 217 -9.52 30.62 -10.46
C PRO A 217 -10.67 29.76 -9.91
N LEU A 218 -11.87 29.84 -10.49
CA LEU A 218 -13.06 29.12 -10.03
C LEU A 218 -13.32 27.81 -10.79
N ILE A 219 -12.60 27.52 -11.89
CA ILE A 219 -12.81 26.30 -12.69
C ILE A 219 -11.60 25.37 -12.50
N LEU A 220 -11.80 24.33 -11.69
CA LEU A 220 -10.78 23.34 -11.33
C LEU A 220 -11.06 22.00 -12.02
N ALA A 221 -10.03 21.42 -12.64
CA ALA A 221 -10.04 20.02 -13.07
C ALA A 221 -9.77 19.12 -11.86
N GLU A 222 -10.80 18.46 -11.35
CA GLU A 222 -10.69 17.65 -10.13
C GLU A 222 -10.43 16.18 -10.43
N ASN A 223 -11.02 15.65 -11.50
CA ASN A 223 -10.85 14.27 -11.93
C ASN A 223 -9.71 14.08 -12.96
N ASP A 224 -9.25 12.85 -13.12
CA ASP A 224 -8.08 12.55 -13.97
C ASP A 224 -8.34 12.80 -15.46
N ILE A 225 -9.60 12.71 -15.90
CA ILE A 225 -10.02 12.95 -17.29
C ILE A 225 -9.93 14.44 -17.62
N GLU A 226 -10.54 15.28 -16.79
CA GLU A 226 -10.48 16.74 -16.93
C GLU A 226 -9.04 17.25 -16.90
N LYS A 227 -8.20 16.67 -16.02
CA LYS A 227 -6.77 17.02 -15.97
C LYS A 227 -6.05 16.66 -17.26
N ALA A 228 -6.31 15.46 -17.80
CA ALA A 228 -5.71 15.02 -19.05
C ALA A 228 -6.17 15.88 -20.24
N GLU A 229 -7.45 16.23 -20.30
CA GLU A 229 -8.01 17.11 -21.33
C GLU A 229 -7.46 18.54 -21.23
N ALA A 230 -7.36 19.11 -20.03
CA ALA A 230 -6.81 20.44 -19.80
C ALA A 230 -5.34 20.50 -20.26
N LEU A 231 -4.54 19.51 -19.89
CA LEU A 231 -3.15 19.40 -20.34
C LEU A 231 -3.06 19.20 -21.86
N SER A 232 -3.89 18.32 -22.43
CA SER A 232 -3.93 18.07 -23.87
C SER A 232 -4.27 19.34 -24.66
N LYS A 233 -5.27 20.11 -24.21
CA LYS A 233 -5.65 21.41 -24.80
C LYS A 233 -4.50 22.41 -24.70
N TYR A 234 -3.87 22.54 -23.53
CA TYR A 234 -2.74 23.45 -23.33
C TYR A 234 -1.57 23.11 -24.25
N PHE A 235 -1.14 21.84 -24.29
CA PHE A 235 -0.06 21.43 -25.17
C PHE A 235 -0.42 21.62 -26.64
N SER A 236 -1.63 21.25 -27.05
CA SER A 236 -2.11 21.47 -28.42
C SER A 236 -2.07 22.95 -28.79
N TYR A 237 -2.52 23.83 -27.90
CA TYR A 237 -2.43 25.28 -28.08
C TYR A 237 -0.98 25.75 -28.20
N VAL A 238 -0.10 25.42 -27.26
CA VAL A 238 1.32 25.83 -27.29
C VAL A 238 2.02 25.35 -28.57
N PHE A 239 1.76 24.11 -29.00
CA PHE A 239 2.35 23.56 -30.22
C PHE A 239 1.70 24.06 -31.52
N SER A 240 0.46 24.55 -31.47
CA SER A 240 -0.22 25.15 -32.63
C SER A 240 0.09 26.64 -32.79
N VAL A 241 0.35 27.34 -31.68
CA VAL A 241 0.72 28.77 -31.63
C VAL A 241 2.23 28.98 -31.83
N GLY A 242 3.04 27.92 -31.78
CA GLY A 242 4.49 27.97 -32.06
C GLY A 242 4.91 28.45 -33.46
N ASN A 243 3.98 28.87 -34.33
CA ASN A 243 4.28 29.58 -35.56
C ASN A 243 4.17 31.12 -35.45
N GLU A 244 3.57 31.68 -34.40
CA GLU A 244 3.53 33.13 -34.16
C GLU A 244 3.63 33.45 -32.65
N GLU A 245 4.82 33.87 -32.24
CA GLU A 245 5.18 34.60 -31.00
C GLU A 245 4.98 33.92 -29.62
N GLN A 246 6.09 33.80 -28.87
CA GLN A 246 6.13 33.37 -27.46
C GLN A 246 5.55 34.46 -26.52
N PRO A 247 4.60 34.13 -25.62
CA PRO A 247 4.31 34.99 -24.48
C PRO A 247 5.28 34.69 -23.33
N THR A 248 5.96 35.73 -22.85
CA THR A 248 6.80 35.71 -21.65
C THR A 248 6.00 35.35 -20.41
N THR A 249 6.40 34.28 -19.72
CA THR A 249 5.87 33.95 -18.39
C THR A 249 6.41 34.95 -17.36
N HIS A 250 5.54 35.86 -16.91
CA HIS A 250 5.84 36.74 -15.78
C HIS A 250 5.75 35.90 -14.50
N TYR A 251 6.89 35.57 -13.90
CA TYR A 251 6.93 34.99 -12.57
C TYR A 251 6.56 36.07 -11.56
N ASP A 252 5.38 35.96 -10.97
CA ASP A 252 5.01 36.77 -9.82
C ASP A 252 5.83 36.32 -8.62
N ARG A 253 6.65 37.23 -8.11
CA ARG A 253 7.55 37.01 -6.97
C ARG A 253 7.05 37.88 -5.83
N GLY A 254 6.27 37.29 -4.92
CA GLY A 254 5.89 37.88 -3.64
C GLY A 254 4.90 36.96 -2.92
N GLY A 255 4.99 36.68 -1.63
CA GLY A 255 5.90 37.06 -0.54
C GLY A 255 5.61 36.11 0.63
#